data_AF-A0A150VJQ6-F1
#
_entry.id   AF-A0A150VJQ6-F1
#
_cell.length_a   1.000
_cell.length_b   1.000
_cell.length_c   1.000
_cell.angle_alpha   90.00
_cell.angle_beta   90.00
_cell.angle_gamma   90.00
#
_symmetry.space_group_name_H-M   'P 1'
#
loop_
_entity.id
_entity.type
_entity.pdbx_description
1 polymer ?
#
loop_
_entity_poly.entity_id
_entity_poly.type
_entity_poly.pdbx_seq_one_letter_code
_entity_poly.pdbx_strand_id
1 'polypeptide(L)'
;MDPMDMEIKHGALQDANDEMKQVAGTMSSAVQTIVDRLSAIQSEFTGEAAREFTQFKEVVNSLDSTLSSQFNAGADLLADAHGIIQNGDRKSAYLFQR
;
A
#
# COMPACT_ATOMS: atom_id res chain seq x y z
N MET A 1 -28.69 18.74 13.27
CA MET A 1 -27.69 17.79 12.75
C MET A 1 -28.49 16.62 12.22
N ASP A 2 -28.52 16.44 10.90
CA ASP A 2 -29.32 15.40 10.27
C ASP A 2 -28.67 14.03 10.51
N PRO A 3 -29.43 13.00 10.93
CA PRO A 3 -28.92 11.65 11.20
C PRO A 3 -28.56 10.87 9.93
N MET A 4 -28.61 11.51 8.75
CA MET A 4 -28.25 10.92 7.45
C MET A 4 -26.98 11.51 6.83
N ASP A 5 -26.30 12.45 7.50
CA ASP A 5 -24.84 12.52 7.35
C ASP A 5 -24.33 11.22 7.96
N MET A 6 -24.28 10.16 7.15
CA MET A 6 -23.41 9.05 7.46
C MET A 6 -22.07 9.73 7.77
N GLU A 7 -21.64 9.61 9.02
CA GLU A 7 -20.39 10.12 9.55
C GLU A 7 -19.23 9.32 8.92
N ILE A 8 -19.22 9.27 7.59
CA ILE A 8 -18.23 8.62 6.78
C ILE A 8 -17.02 9.47 7.01
N LYS A 9 -16.09 8.88 7.73
CA LYS A 9 -14.78 9.47 8.01
C LYS A 9 -13.98 9.51 6.71
N HIS A 10 -14.46 10.27 5.72
CA HIS A 10 -13.89 10.43 4.39
C HIS A 10 -12.42 10.85 4.50
N GLY A 11 -12.13 11.80 5.39
CA GLY A 11 -10.77 12.18 5.76
C GLY A 11 -9.98 11.00 6.31
N ALA A 12 -10.49 10.29 7.32
CA ALA A 12 -9.76 9.17 7.93
C ALA A 12 -9.50 7.99 6.97
N LEU A 13 -10.38 7.74 6.00
CA LEU A 13 -10.17 6.73 4.96
C LEU A 13 -9.08 7.16 3.98
N GLN A 14 -9.06 8.43 3.59
CA GLN A 14 -8.01 8.99 2.75
C GLN A 14 -6.66 9.01 3.47
N ASP A 15 -6.65 9.45 4.73
CA ASP A 15 -5.47 9.47 5.59
C ASP A 15 -4.89 8.07 5.77
N ALA A 16 -5.74 7.06 6.07
CA ALA A 16 -5.31 5.68 6.17
C ALA A 16 -4.69 5.16 4.85
N ASN A 17 -5.24 5.59 3.70
CA ASN A 17 -4.72 5.21 2.39
C ASN A 17 -3.34 5.79 2.11
N ASP A 18 -3.16 7.06 2.44
CA ASP A 18 -1.88 7.75 2.28
C ASP A 18 -0.83 7.19 3.25
N GLU A 19 -1.22 6.88 4.48
CA GLU A 19 -0.38 6.25 5.49
C GLU A 19 0.06 4.84 5.06
N MET A 20 -0.85 4.04 4.50
CA MET A 20 -0.52 2.72 3.93
C MET A 20 0.47 2.82 2.77
N LYS A 21 0.29 3.77 1.85
CA LYS A 21 1.24 4.01 0.75
C LYS A 21 2.61 4.43 1.27
N GLN A 22 2.66 5.27 2.30
CA GLN A 22 3.90 5.70 2.92
C GLN A 22 4.63 4.54 3.61
N VAL A 23 3.90 3.68 4.34
CA VAL A 23 4.47 2.48 4.97
C VAL A 23 5.04 1.53 3.92
N ALA A 24 4.28 1.25 2.84
CA ALA A 24 4.74 0.41 1.75
C ALA A 24 6.02 0.96 1.08
N GLY A 25 6.08 2.26 0.80
CA GLY A 25 7.27 2.91 0.24
C GLY A 25 8.48 2.86 1.18
N THR A 26 8.25 2.98 2.49
CA THR A 26 9.31 2.88 3.52
C THR A 26 9.86 1.45 3.60
N MET A 27 8.98 0.44 3.58
CA MET A 27 9.38 -0.96 3.57
C MET A 27 10.21 -1.29 2.32
N SER A 28 9.74 -0.88 1.14
CA SER A 28 10.45 -1.05 -0.13
C SER A 28 11.86 -0.45 -0.08
N SER A 29 11.98 0.78 0.42
CA SER A 29 13.27 1.48 0.57
C SER A 29 14.22 0.79 1.56
N ALA A 30 13.70 0.31 2.68
CA ALA A 30 14.49 -0.41 3.69
C ALA A 30 15.02 -1.74 3.14
N VAL A 31 14.17 -2.46 2.42
CA VAL A 31 14.50 -3.72 1.77
C VAL A 31 15.55 -3.52 0.68
N GLN A 32 15.39 -2.50 -0.17
CA GLN A 32 16.39 -2.14 -1.19
C GLN A 32 17.74 -1.79 -0.55
N THR A 33 17.74 -1.05 0.56
CA THR A 33 18.97 -0.72 1.30
C THR A 33 19.72 -1.96 1.78
N ILE A 34 18.99 -2.99 2.25
CA ILE A 34 19.58 -4.26 2.67
C ILE A 34 20.20 -4.97 1.46
N VAL A 35 19.47 -5.04 0.34
CA VAL A 35 19.96 -5.65 -0.91
C VAL A 35 21.22 -4.94 -1.41
N ASP A 36 21.25 -3.61 -1.39
CA ASP A 36 22.40 -2.83 -1.84
C ASP A 36 23.64 -3.08 -0.97
N ARG A 37 23.46 -3.10 0.36
CA ARG A 37 24.54 -3.41 1.32
C ARG A 37 25.10 -4.80 1.12
N LEU A 38 24.23 -5.79 0.93
CA LEU A 38 24.66 -7.17 0.70
C LEU A 38 25.28 -7.35 -0.69
N SER A 39 24.79 -6.61 -1.70
CA SER A 39 25.37 -6.62 -3.05
C SER A 39 26.79 -6.02 -3.06
N ALA A 40 27.05 -5.03 -2.21
CA ALA A 40 28.39 -4.42 -2.08
C ALA A 40 29.46 -5.41 -1.59
N ILE A 41 29.07 -6.40 -0.79
CA ILE A 41 29.96 -7.47 -0.29
C ILE A 41 29.77 -8.79 -1.06
N GLN A 42 29.04 -8.78 -2.18
CA GLN A 42 28.70 -10.00 -2.92
C GLN A 42 29.94 -10.78 -3.38
N SER A 43 31.02 -10.08 -3.71
CA SER A 43 32.30 -10.69 -4.10
C SER A 43 32.96 -11.51 -2.99
N GLU A 44 32.57 -11.28 -1.73
CA GLU A 44 33.05 -12.04 -0.58
C GLU A 44 32.22 -13.32 -0.35
N PHE A 45 31.02 -13.40 -0.94
CA PHE A 45 30.21 -14.61 -0.90
C PHE A 45 30.74 -15.64 -1.90
N THR A 46 31.02 -16.85 -1.41
CA THR A 46 31.50 -17.97 -2.23
C THR A 46 30.68 -19.23 -1.93
N GLY A 47 30.58 -20.12 -2.93
CA GLY A 47 29.86 -21.39 -2.79
C GLY A 47 28.38 -21.20 -2.43
N GLU A 48 27.93 -21.86 -1.37
CA GLU A 48 26.53 -21.84 -0.93
C GLU A 48 26.05 -20.44 -0.52
N ALA A 49 26.91 -19.63 0.07
CA ALA A 49 26.56 -18.27 0.51
C ALA A 49 26.16 -17.36 -0.68
N ALA A 50 26.83 -17.50 -1.82
CA ALA A 50 26.49 -16.74 -3.03
C ALA A 50 25.12 -17.17 -3.62
N ARG A 51 24.81 -18.46 -3.49
CA ARG A 51 23.54 -19.03 -3.94
C ARG A 51 22.38 -18.58 -3.05
N GLU A 52 22.55 -18.68 -1.74
CA GLU A 52 21.60 -18.17 -0.74
C GLU A 52 21.35 -16.67 -0.91
N PHE A 53 22.40 -15.87 -1.16
CA PHE A 53 22.23 -14.44 -1.43
C PHE A 53 21.42 -14.16 -2.72
N THR A 54 21.63 -14.96 -3.76
CA THR A 54 20.86 -14.84 -5.00
C THR A 54 19.39 -15.16 -4.76
N GLN A 55 19.08 -16.23 -4.01
CA GLN A 55 17.71 -16.58 -3.63
C GLN A 55 17.07 -15.52 -2.74
N PHE A 56 17.83 -14.98 -1.78
CA PHE A 56 17.37 -13.87 -0.93
C PHE A 56 16.96 -12.67 -1.78
N LYS A 57 17.75 -12.28 -2.77
CA LYS A 57 17.40 -11.19 -3.71
C LYS A 57 16.11 -11.46 -4.47
N GLU A 58 15.92 -12.69 -4.97
CA GLU A 58 14.70 -13.07 -5.69
C GLU A 58 13.47 -13.01 -4.78
N VAL A 59 13.58 -13.56 -3.56
CA VAL A 59 12.50 -13.53 -2.56
C VAL A 59 12.15 -12.10 -2.18
N VAL A 60 13.15 -11.27 -1.95
CA VAL A 60 12.99 -9.84 -1.63
C VAL A 60 12.26 -9.10 -2.75
N ASN A 61 12.71 -9.25 -4.00
CA ASN A 61 12.09 -8.57 -5.14
C ASN A 61 10.63 -9.04 -5.35
N SER A 62 10.37 -10.33 -5.13
CA SER A 62 9.02 -10.90 -5.18
C SER A 62 8.12 -10.37 -4.05
N LEU A 63 8.66 -10.25 -2.84
CA LEU A 63 7.97 -9.69 -1.68
C LEU A 63 7.60 -8.22 -1.92
N ASP A 64 8.54 -7.42 -2.42
CA ASP A 64 8.32 -6.00 -2.72
C ASP A 64 7.24 -5.81 -3.80
N SER A 65 7.31 -6.59 -4.88
CA SER A 65 6.28 -6.57 -5.93
C SER A 65 4.91 -7.00 -5.40
N THR A 66 4.86 -8.00 -4.52
CA THR A 66 3.59 -8.49 -3.94
C THR A 66 3.01 -7.48 -2.96
N LEU A 67 3.84 -6.91 -2.09
CA LEU A 67 3.43 -5.88 -1.13
C LEU A 67 2.91 -4.64 -1.86
N SER A 68 3.65 -4.12 -2.84
CA SER A 68 3.19 -2.99 -3.66
C SER A 68 1.86 -3.30 -4.35
N SER A 69 1.69 -4.49 -4.92
CA SER A 69 0.45 -4.90 -5.58
C SER A 69 -0.72 -4.98 -4.61
N GLN A 70 -0.55 -5.64 -3.46
CA GLN A 70 -1.61 -5.79 -2.46
C GLN A 70 -1.98 -4.47 -1.79
N PHE A 71 -0.99 -3.62 -1.49
CA PHE A 71 -1.25 -2.29 -0.93
C PHE A 71 -1.96 -1.38 -1.94
N ASN A 72 -1.55 -1.38 -3.20
CA ASN A 72 -2.26 -0.62 -4.24
C ASN A 72 -3.68 -1.13 -4.44
N ALA A 73 -3.89 -2.44 -4.52
CA ALA A 73 -5.23 -3.03 -4.66
C ALA A 73 -6.13 -2.72 -3.45
N GLY A 74 -5.60 -2.80 -2.22
CA GLY A 74 -6.33 -2.40 -1.02
C GLY A 74 -6.66 -0.92 -1.02
N ALA A 75 -5.73 -0.09 -1.49
CA ALA A 75 -5.93 1.35 -1.57
C ALA A 75 -6.97 1.75 -2.63
N ASP A 76 -6.94 1.09 -3.78
CA ASP A 76 -7.92 1.28 -4.85
C ASP A 76 -9.31 0.83 -4.40
N LEU A 77 -9.43 -0.31 -3.69
CA LEU A 77 -10.69 -0.76 -3.12
C LEU A 77 -11.29 0.27 -2.15
N LEU A 78 -10.45 0.86 -1.30
CA LEU A 78 -10.89 1.91 -0.37
C LEU A 78 -11.28 3.20 -1.11
N ALA A 79 -10.58 3.55 -2.19
CA ALA A 79 -10.93 4.69 -3.03
C ALA A 79 -12.25 4.47 -3.81
N ASP A 80 -12.48 3.26 -4.31
CA ASP A 80 -13.73 2.88 -4.97
C ASP A 80 -14.91 2.89 -4.00
N ALA A 81 -14.73 2.30 -2.81
CA ALA A 81 -15.72 2.37 -1.74
C ALA A 81 -16.03 3.84 -1.38
N HIS A 82 -15.00 4.67 -1.29
CA HIS A 82 -15.15 6.11 -1.07
C HIS A 82 -15.98 6.80 -2.16
N GLY A 83 -15.71 6.53 -3.45
CA GLY A 83 -16.45 7.09 -4.58
C GLY A 83 -17.91 6.65 -4.63
N ILE A 84 -18.20 5.38 -4.30
CA ILE A 84 -19.56 4.86 -4.21
C ILE A 84 -20.34 5.60 -3.11
N ILE A 85 -19.70 5.78 -1.95
CA ILE A 85 -20.31 6.42 -0.79
C ILE A 85 -20.59 7.91 -1.05
N GLN A 86 -19.62 8.67 -1.59
CA GLN A 86 -19.84 10.08 -1.96
C GLN A 86 -20.98 10.25 -2.97
N ASN A 87 -21.08 9.35 -3.95
CA ASN A 87 -22.17 9.38 -4.92
C ASN A 87 -23.51 9.03 -4.26
N GLY A 88 -23.51 8.10 -3.31
CA GLY A 88 -24.66 7.78 -2.46
C GLY A 88 -25.14 8.99 -1.67
N ASP A 89 -24.25 9.69 -0.97
CA ASP A 89 -24.59 10.89 -0.19
C ASP A 89 -25.13 12.00 -1.07
N ARG A 90 -24.47 12.30 -2.20
CA ARG A 90 -24.94 13.32 -3.16
C ARG A 90 -26.33 13.02 -3.69
N LYS A 91 -26.61 11.76 -4.06
CA LYS A 91 -27.94 11.35 -4.56
C LYS A 91 -29.00 11.44 -3.46
N SER A 92 -28.64 11.04 -2.24
CA SER A 92 -29.54 11.06 -1.09
C SER A 92 -29.89 12.49 -0.72
N ALA A 93 -28.90 13.37 -0.57
CA ALA A 93 -29.10 14.79 -0.32
C ALA A 93 -30.00 15.46 -1.38
N TYR A 94 -29.84 15.09 -2.66
CA TYR A 94 -30.69 15.61 -3.75
C TYR A 94 -32.14 15.12 -3.69
N LEU A 95 -32.38 13.91 -3.16
CA LEU A 95 -33.72 13.33 -3.02
C LEU A 95 -34.47 13.84 -1.79
N PHE A 96 -33.77 14.19 -0.72
CA PHE A 96 -34.36 14.69 0.52
C PHE A 96 -34.47 16.23 0.59
N GLN A 97 -33.89 16.97 -0.36
CA GLN A 97 -34.07 18.43 -0.51
C GLN A 97 -35.28 18.84 -1.38
N ARG A 98 -36.20 17.91 -1.69
CA ARG A 98 -37.39 18.17 -2.50
C ARG A 98 -38.67 18.14 -1.68
#